data_AF-A0A3A9GMJ7-F1
#
_entry.id   AF-A0A3A9GMJ7-F1
#
_cell.length_a   1.000
_cell.length_b   1.000
_cell.length_c   1.000
_cell.angle_alpha   90.00
_cell.angle_beta   90.00
_cell.angle_gamma   90.00
#
_symmetry.space_group_name_H-M   'P 1'
#
loop_
_entity.id
_entity.type
_entity.pdbx_description
1 polymer ?
#
loop_
_entity_poly.entity_id
_entity_poly.type
_entity_poly.pdbx_seq_one_letter_code
_entity_poly.pdbx_strand_id
1 'polypeptide(L)'
;MNMEFKAFAKKLFGAKYERLARTFFIYVIVFWGLSLAGFRIRIAPFILYLMASTFTIGVMWQALSSKDNAPYMMHMVMLPLDDGKFVFSYVAALGIYTLFTKTAGLLAVLFAVWDWSLCEISLSIVCAVHGVFIAAAFYVYKKYWYGFALWFFCLIAFSILFWSSPWFILIFLISGIFAVFLLERAQAYSFYLWEEENRAAVKKHTGYSMGRYFFRYLKCHRNYWINTLILWCLAIVLPLFWGEFEIAFAVPIGFALLSLNTPICILISCDPDLGQALRFLPGQKKTFCMPYCLFLFLCNMAGNVIFLMSLEILKGGIRFWMFPAALFFALQSGIFSVLLEWFYPIRGYKIESDLWHHPRKYLVPAVMLLLGGILGAKPAVLPVLAGFMAVEIVILVHRT
;
A
#
# COMPACT_ATOMS: atom_id res chain seq x y z
N MET A 1 22.86 5.85 -33.68
CA MET A 1 21.92 6.19 -32.57
C MET A 1 20.53 6.32 -33.17
N ASN A 2 19.59 5.43 -32.82
CA ASN A 2 18.23 5.42 -33.38
C ASN A 2 17.56 6.79 -33.24
N MET A 3 16.86 7.25 -34.27
CA MET A 3 16.14 8.53 -34.26
C MET A 3 15.12 8.58 -33.10
N GLU A 4 14.50 7.45 -32.78
CA GLU A 4 13.54 7.27 -31.68
C GLU A 4 14.18 7.56 -30.32
N PHE A 5 15.34 6.96 -30.03
CA PHE A 5 16.09 7.22 -28.80
C PHE A 5 16.45 8.71 -28.66
N LYS A 6 16.91 9.33 -29.74
CA LYS A 6 17.28 10.77 -29.74
C LYS A 6 16.09 11.65 -29.41
N ALA A 7 14.90 11.32 -29.92
CA ALA A 7 13.68 12.06 -29.67
C ALA A 7 13.25 11.97 -28.20
N PHE A 8 13.25 10.77 -27.61
CA PHE A 8 12.97 10.60 -26.18
C PHE A 8 14.02 11.26 -25.28
N ALA A 9 15.30 11.09 -25.60
CA ALA A 9 16.39 11.67 -24.82
C ALA A 9 16.32 13.21 -24.79
N LYS A 10 16.05 13.86 -25.93
CA LYS A 10 15.88 15.33 -25.97
C LYS A 10 14.69 15.80 -25.14
N LYS A 11 13.59 15.05 -25.12
CA LYS A 11 12.43 15.36 -24.27
C LYS A 11 12.81 15.29 -22.79
N LEU A 12 13.54 14.25 -22.38
CA LEU A 12 13.83 13.98 -20.97
C LEU A 12 14.94 14.89 -20.40
N PHE A 13 16.00 15.13 -21.18
CA PHE A 13 17.20 15.87 -20.75
C PHE A 13 17.26 17.33 -21.21
N GLY A 14 16.33 17.75 -22.08
CA GLY A 14 16.36 19.05 -22.75
C GLY A 14 17.12 18.99 -24.07
N ALA A 15 16.89 19.97 -24.96
CA ALA A 15 17.40 19.97 -26.33
C ALA A 15 18.94 19.87 -26.43
N LYS A 16 19.64 20.44 -25.45
CA LYS A 16 21.11 20.40 -25.31
C LYS A 16 21.59 19.55 -24.13
N TYR A 17 20.75 18.67 -23.58
CA TYR A 17 21.07 17.82 -22.42
C TYR A 17 21.43 18.59 -21.13
N GLU A 18 21.02 19.86 -21.02
CA GLU A 18 21.36 20.76 -19.92
C GLU A 18 20.94 20.21 -18.54
N ARG A 19 19.83 19.47 -18.50
CA ARG A 19 19.34 18.86 -17.26
C ARG A 19 20.29 17.80 -16.73
N LEU A 20 20.89 16.99 -17.61
CA LEU A 20 21.84 15.95 -17.23
C LEU A 20 23.08 16.59 -16.60
N ALA A 21 23.66 17.57 -17.29
CA ALA A 21 24.85 18.30 -16.82
C ALA A 21 24.61 18.96 -15.47
N ARG A 22 23.50 19.71 -15.33
CA ARG A 22 23.14 20.37 -14.06
C ARG A 22 23.00 19.36 -12.91
N THR A 23 22.33 18.24 -13.16
CA THR A 23 22.09 17.22 -12.14
C THR A 23 23.39 16.53 -11.71
N PHE A 24 24.29 16.28 -12.67
CA PHE A 24 25.62 15.75 -12.38
C PHE A 24 26.42 16.65 -11.45
N PHE A 25 26.47 17.97 -11.71
CA PHE A 25 27.15 18.92 -10.82
C PHE A 25 26.57 18.93 -9.40
N ILE A 26 25.24 18.86 -9.26
CA ILE A 26 24.59 18.77 -7.96
C ILE A 26 25.05 17.52 -7.20
N TYR A 27 25.12 16.35 -7.87
CA TYR A 27 25.53 15.11 -7.22
C TYR A 27 27.00 15.09 -6.82
N VAL A 28 27.87 15.70 -7.61
CA VAL A 28 29.27 15.90 -7.23
C VAL A 28 29.35 16.76 -5.96
N ILE A 29 28.64 17.89 -5.90
CA ILE A 29 28.62 18.77 -4.73
C ILE A 29 28.10 18.02 -3.48
N VAL A 30 27.02 17.25 -3.61
CA VAL A 30 26.44 16.47 -2.52
C VAL A 30 27.40 15.38 -2.04
N PHE A 31 28.00 14.62 -2.95
CA PHE A 31 28.96 13.57 -2.62
C PHE A 31 30.15 14.14 -1.82
N TRP A 32 30.79 15.18 -2.36
CA TRP A 32 31.95 15.80 -1.71
C TRP A 32 31.59 16.49 -0.39
N GLY A 33 30.43 17.15 -0.33
CA GLY A 33 29.96 17.78 0.90
C GLY A 33 29.75 16.78 2.04
N LEU A 34 29.15 15.62 1.73
CA LEU A 34 28.95 14.54 2.70
C LEU A 34 30.25 13.83 3.06
N SER A 35 31.13 13.55 2.09
CA SER A 35 32.40 12.87 2.33
C SER A 35 33.33 13.70 3.21
N LEU A 36 33.35 15.03 3.02
CA LEU A 36 34.15 15.97 3.82
C LEU A 36 33.57 16.20 5.22
N ALA A 37 32.24 16.08 5.38
CA ALA A 37 31.59 16.22 6.68
C ALA A 37 31.89 15.08 7.66
N GLY A 38 32.55 14.00 7.20
CA GLY A 38 33.01 12.91 8.06
C GLY A 38 31.91 11.97 8.58
N PHE A 39 30.67 12.09 8.08
CA PHE A 39 29.56 11.22 8.46
C PHE A 39 29.76 9.81 7.89
N ARG A 40 30.20 8.88 8.75
CA ARG A 40 30.38 7.46 8.38
C ARG A 40 29.29 6.59 9.01
N ILE A 41 28.50 5.90 8.18
CA ILE A 41 27.46 4.95 8.64
C ILE A 41 27.76 3.59 8.04
N ARG A 42 27.85 2.57 8.90
CA ARG A 42 28.08 1.19 8.46
C ARG A 42 26.80 0.62 7.85
N ILE A 43 26.80 0.43 6.54
CA ILE A 43 25.69 -0.14 5.78
C ILE A 43 26.12 -1.51 5.25
N ALA A 44 25.30 -2.55 5.42
CA ALA A 44 25.59 -3.85 4.84
C ALA A 44 25.43 -3.82 3.31
N PRO A 45 26.30 -4.47 2.51
CA PRO A 45 26.25 -4.37 1.05
C PRO A 45 24.93 -4.85 0.42
N PHE A 46 24.26 -5.84 1.02
CA PHE A 46 22.94 -6.26 0.55
C PHE A 46 21.90 -5.12 0.61
N ILE A 47 22.00 -4.23 1.61
CA ILE A 47 21.09 -3.08 1.77
C ILE A 47 21.35 -2.08 0.64
N LEU A 48 22.63 -1.85 0.28
CA LEU A 48 23.00 -1.02 -0.88
C LEU A 48 22.37 -1.56 -2.17
N TYR A 49 22.47 -2.87 -2.43
CA TYR A 49 21.92 -3.50 -3.63
C TYR A 49 20.39 -3.46 -3.66
N LEU A 50 19.75 -3.69 -2.51
CA LEU A 50 18.30 -3.63 -2.36
C LEU A 50 17.80 -2.19 -2.56
N MET A 51 18.46 -1.19 -1.97
CA MET A 51 18.10 0.22 -2.14
C MET A 51 18.29 0.65 -3.60
N ALA A 52 19.43 0.32 -4.23
CA ALA A 52 19.70 0.66 -5.62
C ALA A 52 18.65 0.07 -6.59
N SER A 53 18.27 -1.19 -6.39
CA SER A 53 17.25 -1.87 -7.22
C SER A 53 15.84 -1.34 -6.95
N THR A 54 15.36 -1.37 -5.71
CA THR A 54 13.99 -0.97 -5.36
C THR A 54 13.71 0.51 -5.66
N PHE A 55 14.67 1.41 -5.38
CA PHE A 55 14.56 2.82 -5.72
C PHE A 55 14.49 3.01 -7.23
N THR A 56 15.36 2.35 -8.00
CA THR A 56 15.35 2.46 -9.46
C THR A 56 14.06 1.90 -10.06
N ILE A 57 13.56 0.78 -9.54
CA ILE A 57 12.27 0.21 -9.95
C ILE A 57 11.14 1.22 -9.72
N GLY A 58 11.07 1.82 -8.52
CA GLY A 58 10.03 2.79 -8.18
C GLY A 58 10.08 4.05 -9.04
N VAL A 59 11.27 4.62 -9.25
CA VAL A 59 11.45 5.81 -10.09
C VAL A 59 11.16 5.51 -11.56
N MET A 60 11.62 4.37 -12.07
CA MET A 60 11.32 3.94 -13.44
C MET A 60 9.83 3.69 -13.63
N TRP A 61 9.16 3.09 -12.66
CA TRP A 61 7.71 2.92 -12.65
C TRP A 61 6.97 4.26 -12.73
N GLN A 62 7.41 5.24 -11.94
CA GLN A 62 6.85 6.60 -11.96
C GLN A 62 7.07 7.27 -13.31
N ALA A 63 8.25 7.11 -13.92
CA ALA A 63 8.56 7.67 -15.23
C ALA A 63 7.72 7.03 -16.34
N LEU A 64 7.53 5.71 -16.30
CA LEU A 64 6.66 4.96 -17.22
C LEU A 64 5.19 5.34 -17.06
N SER A 65 4.73 5.55 -15.83
CA SER A 65 3.33 5.87 -15.50
C SER A 65 2.99 7.36 -15.64
N SER A 66 3.93 8.21 -16.07
CA SER A 66 3.70 9.65 -16.20
C SER A 66 2.76 9.97 -17.36
N LYS A 67 1.66 10.67 -17.08
CA LYS A 67 0.68 11.11 -18.09
C LYS A 67 1.30 12.05 -19.13
N ASP A 68 2.33 12.82 -18.77
CA ASP A 68 3.05 13.72 -19.68
C ASP A 68 3.75 12.97 -20.85
N ASN A 69 3.90 11.65 -20.74
CA ASN A 69 4.43 10.81 -21.80
C ASN A 69 3.39 10.38 -22.84
N ALA A 70 2.10 10.40 -22.50
CA ALA A 70 1.04 9.87 -23.36
C ALA A 70 0.93 10.59 -24.72
N PRO A 71 0.91 11.94 -24.81
CA PRO A 71 0.82 12.62 -26.11
C PRO A 71 2.02 12.31 -27.02
N TYR A 72 3.22 12.27 -26.43
CA TYR A 72 4.45 12.02 -27.17
C TYR A 72 4.53 10.58 -27.68
N MET A 73 4.07 9.63 -26.88
CA MET A 73 3.92 8.23 -27.30
C MET A 73 2.89 8.09 -28.42
N MET A 74 1.74 8.76 -28.32
CA MET A 74 0.68 8.72 -29.33
C MET A 74 1.22 9.14 -30.71
N HIS A 75 1.96 10.26 -30.78
CA HIS A 75 2.54 10.73 -32.03
C HIS A 75 3.56 9.76 -32.64
N MET A 76 4.33 9.04 -31.81
CA MET A 76 5.31 8.08 -32.31
C MET A 76 4.69 6.76 -32.76
N VAL A 77 3.64 6.32 -32.09
CA VAL A 77 2.89 5.09 -32.45
C VAL A 77 2.07 5.26 -33.74
N MET A 78 1.84 6.50 -34.18
CA MET A 78 1.21 6.79 -35.49
C MET A 78 2.15 6.56 -36.69
N LEU A 79 3.46 6.44 -36.46
CA LEU A 79 4.44 6.13 -37.51
C LEU A 79 4.57 4.60 -37.67
N PRO A 80 5.00 4.09 -38.83
CA PRO A 80 5.36 2.68 -38.97
C PRO A 80 6.51 2.36 -38.01
N LEU A 81 6.24 1.56 -36.97
CA LEU A 81 7.18 1.20 -35.93
C LEU A 81 7.67 -0.25 -36.06
N ASP A 82 8.93 -0.46 -35.72
CA ASP A 82 9.48 -1.77 -35.39
C ASP A 82 9.38 -1.95 -33.87
N ASP A 83 8.48 -2.83 -33.41
CA ASP A 83 8.13 -2.99 -31.99
C ASP A 83 9.37 -3.17 -31.11
N GLY A 84 10.29 -4.05 -31.48
CA GLY A 84 11.49 -4.32 -30.69
C GLY A 84 12.40 -3.11 -30.58
N LYS A 85 12.70 -2.46 -31.72
CA LYS A 85 13.57 -1.26 -31.74
C LYS A 85 12.97 -0.10 -30.95
N PHE A 86 11.65 0.08 -31.03
CA PHE A 86 10.95 1.12 -30.28
C PHE A 86 10.98 0.85 -28.79
N VAL A 87 10.63 -0.36 -28.35
CA VAL A 87 10.64 -0.74 -26.94
C VAL A 87 12.02 -0.55 -26.33
N PHE A 88 13.08 -1.06 -26.97
CA PHE A 88 14.44 -0.87 -26.46
C PHE A 88 14.88 0.59 -26.48
N SER A 89 14.55 1.36 -27.52
CA SER A 89 14.88 2.79 -27.59
C SER A 89 14.20 3.60 -26.49
N TYR A 90 12.93 3.30 -26.21
CA TYR A 90 12.13 3.94 -25.16
C TYR A 90 12.61 3.57 -23.77
N VAL A 91 12.76 2.26 -23.49
CA VAL A 91 13.25 1.75 -22.21
C VAL A 91 14.67 2.24 -21.92
N ALA A 92 15.55 2.30 -22.93
CA ALA A 92 16.89 2.83 -22.76
C ALA A 92 16.88 4.34 -22.46
N ALA A 93 16.08 5.14 -23.18
CA ALA A 93 16.01 6.58 -22.95
C ALA A 93 15.48 6.91 -21.55
N LEU A 94 14.39 6.26 -21.14
CA LEU A 94 13.84 6.39 -19.79
C LEU A 94 14.80 5.84 -18.74
N GLY A 95 15.41 4.68 -18.97
CA GLY A 95 16.37 4.05 -18.08
C GLY A 95 17.59 4.93 -17.81
N ILE A 96 18.17 5.52 -18.85
CA ILE A 96 19.28 6.47 -18.69
C ILE A 96 18.80 7.69 -17.92
N TYR A 97 17.61 8.21 -18.21
CA TYR A 97 17.04 9.31 -17.45
C TYR A 97 16.87 8.95 -15.96
N THR A 98 16.33 7.79 -15.63
CA THR A 98 16.11 7.38 -14.24
C THR A 98 17.43 7.15 -13.51
N LEU A 99 18.38 6.47 -14.15
CA LEU A 99 19.69 6.17 -13.58
C LEU A 99 20.46 7.46 -13.29
N PHE A 100 20.60 8.35 -14.28
CA PHE A 100 21.45 9.53 -14.12
C PHE A 100 20.78 10.69 -13.40
N THR A 101 19.46 10.86 -13.49
CA THR A 101 18.80 12.02 -12.87
C THR A 101 18.22 11.72 -11.50
N LYS A 102 18.13 10.45 -11.08
CA LYS A 102 17.52 10.08 -9.79
C LYS A 102 18.37 9.07 -9.03
N THR A 103 18.61 7.88 -9.59
CA THR A 103 19.35 6.82 -8.89
C THR A 103 20.78 7.24 -8.55
N ALA A 104 21.45 7.97 -9.45
CA ALA A 104 22.79 8.50 -9.21
C ALA A 104 22.84 9.43 -7.98
N GLY A 105 21.76 10.15 -7.67
CA GLY A 105 21.68 10.97 -6.47
C GLY A 105 21.63 10.14 -5.20
N LEU A 106 20.83 9.07 -5.18
CA LEU A 106 20.82 8.11 -4.08
C LEU A 106 22.19 7.44 -3.91
N LEU A 107 22.79 6.96 -4.99
CA LEU A 107 24.12 6.33 -4.95
C LEU A 107 25.21 7.32 -4.51
N ALA A 108 25.16 8.59 -4.92
CA ALA A 108 26.09 9.61 -4.46
C ALA A 108 26.05 9.77 -2.93
N VAL A 109 24.87 9.79 -2.33
CA VAL A 109 24.74 9.84 -0.87
C VAL A 109 25.28 8.57 -0.23
N LEU A 110 24.90 7.39 -0.73
CA LEU A 110 25.31 6.11 -0.15
C LEU A 110 26.81 5.85 -0.26
N PHE A 111 27.43 6.26 -1.38
CA PHE A 111 28.87 6.13 -1.59
C PHE A 111 29.68 7.14 -0.77
N ALA A 112 29.10 8.29 -0.41
CA ALA A 112 29.80 9.27 0.42
C ALA A 112 29.90 8.85 1.90
N VAL A 113 28.96 8.00 2.36
CA VAL A 113 28.77 7.67 3.78
C VAL A 113 29.59 6.45 4.23
N TRP A 114 30.15 5.67 3.30
CA TRP A 114 30.94 4.49 3.62
C TRP A 114 32.03 4.24 2.57
N ASP A 115 33.13 3.61 2.99
CA ASP A 115 34.22 3.20 2.11
C ASP A 115 33.87 1.87 1.43
N TRP A 116 33.32 1.94 0.22
CA TRP A 116 32.92 0.78 -0.58
C TRP A 116 34.08 0.26 -1.43
N SER A 117 34.12 -1.06 -1.65
CA SER A 117 35.02 -1.67 -2.63
C SER A 117 34.54 -1.41 -4.06
N LEU A 118 35.46 -1.43 -5.04
CA LEU A 118 35.12 -1.32 -6.46
C LEU A 118 34.14 -2.41 -6.93
N CYS A 119 34.19 -3.59 -6.31
CA CYS A 119 33.26 -4.69 -6.59
C CYS A 119 31.84 -4.36 -6.11
N GLU A 120 31.67 -3.80 -4.91
CA GLU A 120 30.35 -3.42 -4.38
C GLU A 120 29.74 -2.25 -5.16
N ILE A 121 30.57 -1.27 -5.54
CA ILE A 121 30.14 -0.15 -6.38
C ILE A 121 29.65 -0.66 -7.73
N SER A 122 30.45 -1.47 -8.43
CA SER A 122 30.07 -2.01 -9.73
C SER A 122 28.81 -2.89 -9.65
N LEU A 123 28.69 -3.72 -8.62
CA LEU A 123 27.51 -4.56 -8.41
C LEU A 123 26.25 -3.73 -8.12
N SER A 124 26.36 -2.65 -7.35
CA SER A 124 25.22 -1.75 -7.10
C SER A 124 24.72 -1.06 -8.38
N ILE A 125 25.63 -0.71 -9.31
CA ILE A 125 25.29 -0.15 -10.62
C ILE A 125 24.57 -1.21 -11.46
N VAL A 126 25.06 -2.45 -11.47
CA VAL A 126 24.41 -3.58 -12.14
C VAL A 126 23.00 -3.82 -11.58
N CYS A 127 22.82 -3.78 -10.26
CA CYS A 127 21.50 -3.90 -9.61
C CYS A 127 20.55 -2.76 -10.00
N ALA A 128 21.06 -1.54 -10.12
CA ALA A 128 20.27 -0.40 -10.58
C ALA A 128 19.82 -0.57 -12.04
N VAL A 129 20.74 -0.94 -12.95
CA VAL A 129 20.44 -1.21 -14.36
C VAL A 129 19.43 -2.35 -14.49
N HIS A 130 19.60 -3.41 -13.73
CA HIS A 130 18.65 -4.52 -13.65
C HIS A 130 17.25 -4.07 -13.22
N GLY A 131 17.17 -3.18 -12.23
CA GLY A 131 15.92 -2.58 -11.78
C GLY A 131 15.15 -1.84 -12.88
N VAL A 132 15.85 -1.19 -13.82
CA VAL A 132 15.22 -0.55 -14.99
C VAL A 132 14.50 -1.60 -15.86
N PHE A 133 15.17 -2.70 -16.18
CA PHE A 133 14.61 -3.76 -17.02
C PHE A 133 13.45 -4.48 -16.34
N ILE A 134 13.56 -4.80 -15.05
CA ILE A 134 12.45 -5.39 -14.28
C ILE A 134 11.24 -4.45 -14.32
N ALA A 135 11.43 -3.17 -14.02
CA ALA A 135 10.32 -2.22 -13.98
C ALA A 135 9.62 -2.11 -15.34
N ALA A 136 10.38 -2.05 -16.43
CA ALA A 136 9.83 -2.03 -17.78
C ALA A 136 9.07 -3.32 -18.12
N ALA A 137 9.65 -4.49 -17.85
CA ALA A 137 9.01 -5.78 -18.10
C ALA A 137 7.72 -5.95 -17.28
N PHE A 138 7.75 -5.57 -16.01
CA PHE A 138 6.57 -5.58 -15.14
C PHE A 138 5.47 -4.66 -15.68
N TYR A 139 5.84 -3.49 -16.19
CA TYR A 139 4.90 -2.50 -16.70
C TYR A 139 4.12 -3.02 -17.91
N VAL A 140 4.82 -3.66 -18.86
CA VAL A 140 4.21 -4.30 -20.05
C VAL A 140 3.27 -5.43 -19.64
N TYR A 141 3.73 -6.32 -18.77
CA TYR A 141 3.02 -7.55 -18.41
C TYR A 141 2.22 -7.45 -17.12
N LYS A 142 1.79 -6.24 -16.72
CA LYS A 142 1.02 -5.96 -15.49
C LYS A 142 -0.24 -6.82 -15.31
N LYS A 143 -0.78 -7.38 -16.40
CA LYS A 143 -1.90 -8.34 -16.36
C LYS A 143 -1.55 -9.62 -15.57
N TYR A 144 -0.30 -10.06 -15.62
CA TYR A 144 0.22 -11.25 -14.96
C TYR A 144 0.97 -10.92 -13.66
N TRP A 145 0.46 -9.92 -12.92
CA TRP A 145 1.13 -9.37 -11.73
C TRP A 145 1.50 -10.41 -10.67
N TYR A 146 0.72 -11.48 -10.50
CA TYR A 146 1.03 -12.56 -9.55
C TYR A 146 2.37 -13.26 -9.85
N GLY A 147 2.64 -13.55 -11.13
CA GLY A 147 3.89 -14.21 -11.54
C GLY A 147 5.10 -13.31 -11.34
N PHE A 148 4.95 -12.02 -11.64
CA PHE A 148 5.99 -11.04 -11.39
C PHE A 148 6.19 -10.74 -9.90
N ALA A 149 5.13 -10.75 -9.10
CA ALA A 149 5.23 -10.62 -7.65
C ALA A 149 6.03 -11.79 -7.05
N LEU A 150 5.71 -13.03 -7.46
CA LEU A 150 6.48 -14.21 -7.07
C LEU A 150 7.95 -14.07 -7.49
N TRP A 151 8.23 -13.67 -8.74
CA TRP A 151 9.59 -13.45 -9.22
C TRP A 151 10.36 -12.42 -8.38
N PHE A 152 9.72 -11.30 -8.04
CA PHE A 152 10.31 -10.26 -7.20
C PHE A 152 10.59 -10.74 -5.77
N PHE A 153 9.64 -11.47 -5.15
CA PHE A 153 9.85 -12.06 -3.82
C PHE A 153 10.98 -13.08 -3.82
N CYS A 154 11.08 -13.93 -4.85
CA CYS A 154 12.18 -14.87 -5.00
C CYS A 154 13.53 -14.15 -5.13
N LEU A 155 13.61 -13.05 -5.90
CA LEU A 155 14.83 -12.26 -6.03
C LEU A 155 15.25 -11.59 -4.72
N ILE A 156 14.29 -11.06 -3.94
CA ILE A 156 14.59 -10.47 -2.62
C ILE A 156 15.08 -11.56 -1.66
N ALA A 157 14.36 -12.68 -1.56
CA ALA A 157 14.75 -13.78 -0.68
C ALA A 157 16.14 -14.32 -1.02
N PHE A 158 16.44 -14.50 -2.31
CA PHE A 158 17.76 -14.94 -2.76
C PHE A 158 18.84 -13.89 -2.45
N SER A 159 18.52 -12.60 -2.63
CA SER A 159 19.45 -11.51 -2.31
C SER A 159 19.83 -11.51 -0.82
N ILE A 160 18.88 -11.76 0.08
CA ILE A 160 19.16 -11.82 1.52
C ILE A 160 20.08 -13.01 1.85
N LEU A 161 19.82 -14.18 1.25
CA LEU A 161 20.52 -15.42 1.58
C LEU A 161 21.90 -15.56 0.93
N PHE A 162 22.09 -15.01 -0.27
CA PHE A 162 23.27 -15.28 -1.10
C PHE A 162 24.05 -14.03 -1.53
N TRP A 163 23.84 -12.86 -0.92
CA TRP A 163 24.51 -11.60 -1.32
C TRP A 163 26.04 -11.65 -1.37
N SER A 164 26.68 -12.48 -0.55
CA SER A 164 28.14 -12.65 -0.48
C SER A 164 28.68 -13.73 -1.43
N SER A 165 27.79 -14.44 -2.13
CA SER A 165 28.14 -15.58 -2.97
C SER A 165 28.24 -15.18 -4.45
N PRO A 166 29.15 -15.78 -5.25
CA PRO A 166 29.20 -15.54 -6.70
C PRO A 166 27.88 -15.87 -7.42
N TRP A 167 27.06 -16.76 -6.85
CA TRP A 167 25.72 -17.08 -7.35
C TRP A 167 24.78 -15.86 -7.41
N PHE A 168 25.04 -14.82 -6.60
CA PHE A 168 24.31 -13.56 -6.65
C PHE A 168 24.38 -12.88 -8.02
N ILE A 169 25.58 -12.80 -8.60
CA ILE A 169 25.76 -12.17 -9.92
C ILE A 169 25.07 -13.00 -10.98
N LEU A 170 25.20 -14.33 -10.91
CA LEU A 170 24.61 -15.24 -11.89
C LEU A 170 23.08 -15.14 -11.92
N ILE A 171 22.40 -15.12 -10.76
CA ILE A 171 20.93 -15.04 -10.73
C ILE A 171 20.42 -13.69 -11.26
N PHE A 172 21.10 -12.58 -10.95
CA PHE A 172 20.75 -11.26 -11.43
C PHE A 172 20.95 -11.15 -12.94
N LEU A 173 22.01 -11.77 -13.47
CA LEU A 173 22.28 -11.83 -14.90
C LEU A 173 21.21 -12.67 -15.62
N ILE A 174 20.87 -13.86 -15.13
CA ILE A 174 19.79 -14.70 -15.68
C ILE A 174 18.45 -13.96 -15.64
N SER A 175 18.14 -13.31 -14.51
CA SER A 175 16.93 -12.51 -14.35
C SER A 175 16.90 -11.31 -15.30
N GLY A 176 18.04 -10.65 -15.52
CA GLY A 176 18.18 -9.56 -16.49
C GLY A 176 17.96 -10.04 -17.92
N ILE A 177 18.56 -11.16 -18.33
CA ILE A 177 18.34 -11.78 -19.64
C ILE A 177 16.86 -12.12 -19.82
N PHE A 178 16.23 -12.69 -18.79
CA PHE A 178 14.80 -13.00 -18.83
C PHE A 178 13.94 -11.73 -19.00
N ALA A 179 14.27 -10.63 -18.31
CA ALA A 179 13.59 -9.34 -18.50
C ALA A 179 13.76 -8.80 -19.93
N VAL A 180 14.96 -8.87 -20.49
CA VAL A 180 15.27 -8.44 -21.85
C VAL A 180 14.50 -9.27 -22.87
N PHE A 181 14.44 -10.59 -22.69
CA PHE A 181 13.69 -11.49 -23.55
C PHE A 181 12.17 -11.21 -23.51
N LEU A 182 11.63 -10.88 -22.34
CA LEU A 182 10.24 -10.44 -22.22
C LEU A 182 10.01 -9.11 -22.96
N LEU A 183 10.94 -8.17 -22.87
CA LEU A 183 10.85 -6.88 -23.56
C LEU A 183 10.98 -7.02 -25.08
N GLU A 184 11.76 -7.96 -25.58
CA GLU A 184 11.86 -8.27 -27.02
C GLU A 184 10.52 -8.75 -27.59
N ARG A 185 9.72 -9.46 -26.78
CA ARG A 185 8.38 -9.92 -27.15
C ARG A 185 7.28 -8.90 -26.86
N ALA A 186 7.63 -7.72 -26.34
CA ALA A 186 6.67 -6.68 -26.02
C ALA A 186 6.30 -5.87 -27.27
N GLN A 187 5.02 -5.53 -27.39
CA GLN A 187 4.53 -4.61 -28.43
C GLN A 187 4.73 -3.16 -27.97
N ALA A 188 5.09 -2.25 -28.87
CA ALA A 188 5.29 -0.83 -28.56
C ALA A 188 4.06 -0.20 -27.88
N TYR A 189 2.86 -0.60 -28.32
CA TYR A 189 1.59 -0.13 -27.77
C TYR A 189 1.37 -0.48 -26.29
N SER A 190 2.04 -1.52 -25.77
CA SER A 190 1.89 -1.95 -24.38
C SER A 190 2.35 -0.92 -23.35
N PHE A 191 3.24 -0.01 -23.77
CA PHE A 191 3.70 1.10 -22.94
C PHE A 191 2.70 2.26 -22.89
N TYR A 192 1.74 2.31 -23.81
CA TYR A 192 0.77 3.39 -23.88
C TYR A 192 -0.19 3.32 -22.71
N LEU A 193 -0.25 4.42 -21.94
CA LEU A 193 -1.26 4.63 -20.91
C LEU A 193 -2.61 4.84 -21.58
N TRP A 194 -3.27 3.76 -22.00
CA TRP A 194 -4.68 3.84 -22.34
C TRP A 194 -5.43 4.25 -21.08
N GLU A 195 -6.03 5.44 -21.09
CA GLU A 195 -6.93 5.91 -20.05
C GLU A 195 -7.91 4.78 -19.70
N GLU A 196 -7.76 4.23 -18.49
CA GLU A 196 -8.75 3.32 -17.91
C GLU A 196 -10.12 4.00 -17.78
N GLU A 197 -10.18 5.34 -17.95
CA GLU A 197 -11.41 6.13 -18.05
C GLU A 197 -12.37 5.59 -19.12
N ASN A 198 -11.85 5.10 -20.26
CA ASN A 198 -12.68 4.52 -21.33
C ASN A 198 -12.73 2.99 -21.33
N ARG A 199 -12.11 2.32 -20.34
CA ARG A 199 -12.37 0.90 -20.05
C ARG A 199 -13.56 0.70 -19.10
N ALA A 200 -14.37 1.74 -18.91
CA ALA A 200 -15.81 1.58 -18.71
C ALA A 200 -16.51 1.09 -20.00
N ALA A 201 -15.87 0.23 -20.80
CA ALA A 201 -16.64 -0.82 -21.47
C ALA A 201 -17.35 -1.53 -20.32
N VAL A 202 -18.65 -1.25 -20.20
CA VAL A 202 -19.58 -1.82 -19.22
C VAL A 202 -19.33 -3.33 -19.20
N LYS A 203 -18.40 -3.77 -18.35
CA LYS A 203 -18.29 -5.17 -18.01
C LYS A 203 -19.63 -5.43 -17.38
N LYS A 204 -20.46 -6.18 -18.09
CA LYS A 204 -21.74 -6.69 -17.61
C LYS A 204 -21.40 -7.59 -16.42
N HIS A 205 -21.15 -6.95 -15.29
CA HIS A 205 -20.89 -7.61 -14.04
C HIS A 205 -22.23 -8.20 -13.64
N THR A 206 -22.32 -9.51 -13.74
CA THR A 206 -23.52 -10.30 -13.42
C THR A 206 -23.80 -10.36 -11.91
N GLY A 207 -23.16 -9.51 -11.10
CA GLY A 207 -23.41 -9.41 -9.67
C GLY A 207 -22.95 -8.08 -9.09
N TYR A 208 -23.83 -7.46 -8.30
CA TYR A 208 -23.48 -6.34 -7.43
C TYR A 208 -22.66 -6.88 -6.24
N SER A 209 -21.57 -6.22 -5.88
CA SER A 209 -20.78 -6.54 -4.68
C SER A 209 -20.51 -5.26 -3.90
N MET A 210 -21.20 -5.09 -2.78
CA MET A 210 -21.03 -3.92 -1.91
C MET A 210 -19.62 -3.85 -1.31
N GLY A 211 -18.95 -4.99 -1.12
CA GLY A 211 -17.54 -5.02 -0.69
C GLY A 211 -16.62 -4.25 -1.64
N ARG A 212 -16.77 -4.44 -2.96
CA ARG A 212 -15.98 -3.69 -3.97
C ARG A 212 -16.30 -2.20 -3.93
N TYR A 213 -17.55 -1.84 -3.65
CA TYR A 213 -17.95 -0.46 -3.48
C TYR A 213 -17.21 0.17 -2.29
N PHE A 214 -17.17 -0.48 -1.11
CA PHE A 214 -16.46 0.05 0.06
C PHE A 214 -14.96 0.23 -0.18
N PHE A 215 -14.29 -0.76 -0.79
CA PHE A 215 -12.87 -0.63 -1.12
C PHE A 215 -12.61 0.49 -2.15
N ARG A 216 -13.48 0.63 -3.15
CA ARG A 216 -13.39 1.73 -4.13
C ARG A 216 -13.61 3.08 -3.44
N TYR A 217 -14.61 3.16 -2.56
CA TYR A 217 -14.94 4.36 -1.80
C TYR A 217 -13.76 4.80 -0.92
N LEU A 218 -13.16 3.90 -0.15
CA LEU A 218 -11.96 4.20 0.64
C LEU A 218 -10.77 4.66 -0.20
N LYS A 219 -10.58 4.07 -1.39
CA LYS A 219 -9.50 4.47 -2.30
C LYS A 219 -9.71 5.89 -2.83
N CYS A 220 -10.96 6.28 -3.08
CA CYS A 220 -11.32 7.64 -3.51
C CYS A 220 -11.19 8.65 -2.35
N HIS A 221 -11.57 8.27 -1.13
CA HIS A 221 -11.50 9.14 0.06
C HIS A 221 -10.22 8.90 0.87
N ARG A 222 -9.11 9.51 0.42
CA ARG A 222 -7.77 9.36 1.02
C ARG A 222 -7.76 9.62 2.54
N ASN A 223 -8.56 10.55 3.03
CA ASN A 223 -8.64 10.91 4.45
C ASN A 223 -9.11 9.73 5.33
N TYR A 224 -9.98 8.87 4.81
CA TYR A 224 -10.59 7.78 5.60
C TYR A 224 -9.60 6.62 5.75
N TRP A 225 -8.85 6.35 4.68
CA TRP A 225 -7.75 5.40 4.70
C TRP A 225 -6.63 5.86 5.64
N ILE A 226 -6.26 7.15 5.60
CA ILE A 226 -5.25 7.72 6.50
C ILE A 226 -5.69 7.60 7.96
N ASN A 227 -6.94 7.90 8.30
CA ASN A 227 -7.42 7.79 9.68
C ASN A 227 -7.40 6.33 10.19
N THR A 228 -7.75 5.37 9.35
CA THR A 228 -7.68 3.95 9.69
C THR A 228 -6.24 3.51 9.94
N LEU A 229 -5.30 3.97 9.11
CA LEU A 229 -3.88 3.74 9.33
C LEU A 229 -3.38 4.38 10.63
N ILE A 230 -3.79 5.61 10.95
CA ILE A 230 -3.44 6.26 12.22
C ILE A 230 -3.93 5.42 13.40
N LEU A 231 -5.14 4.87 13.34
CA LEU A 231 -5.67 4.00 14.39
C LEU A 231 -4.87 2.69 14.52
N TRP A 232 -4.41 2.11 13.42
CA TRP A 232 -3.52 0.94 13.46
C TRP A 232 -2.11 1.28 13.95
N CYS A 233 -1.58 2.47 13.64
CA CYS A 233 -0.34 2.97 14.24
C CYS A 233 -0.52 3.15 15.75
N LEU A 234 -1.65 3.70 16.20
CA LEU A 234 -1.98 3.80 17.62
C LEU A 234 -1.98 2.41 18.27
N ALA A 235 -2.53 1.39 17.60
CA ALA A 235 -2.52 0.00 18.09
C ALA A 235 -1.11 -0.50 18.44
N ILE A 236 -0.08 -0.09 17.72
CA ILE A 236 1.32 -0.46 17.97
C ILE A 236 1.89 0.26 19.21
N VAL A 237 1.56 1.53 19.37
CA VAL A 237 2.11 2.39 20.44
C VAL A 237 1.40 2.17 21.78
N LEU A 238 0.13 1.78 21.73
CA LEU A 238 -0.76 1.71 22.88
C LEU A 238 -0.27 0.79 24.03
N PRO A 239 0.36 -0.38 23.79
CA PRO A 239 1.01 -1.15 24.85
C PRO A 239 2.15 -0.43 25.59
N LEU A 240 2.84 0.53 24.96
CA LEU A 240 3.94 1.30 25.58
C LEU A 240 3.45 2.20 26.72
N PHE A 241 2.23 2.74 26.60
CA PHE A 241 1.65 3.62 27.61
C PHE A 241 1.19 2.88 28.87
N TRP A 242 1.09 1.55 28.81
CA TRP A 242 0.45 0.76 29.86
C TRP A 242 1.35 0.19 30.93
N GLY A 243 2.59 0.69 31.11
CA GLY A 243 3.46 0.41 32.28
C GLY A 243 3.19 -0.90 33.04
N GLU A 244 2.76 -0.79 34.30
CA GLU A 244 2.36 -1.91 35.18
C GLU A 244 0.86 -2.28 35.10
N PHE A 245 0.12 -1.73 34.14
CA PHE A 245 -1.32 -1.99 34.02
C PHE A 245 -1.57 -3.48 33.75
N GLU A 246 -2.48 -4.09 34.51
CA GLU A 246 -2.77 -5.52 34.38
C GLU A 246 -3.24 -5.86 32.97
N ILE A 247 -2.58 -6.85 32.36
CA ILE A 247 -2.86 -7.31 30.99
C ILE A 247 -4.33 -7.73 30.82
N ALA A 248 -4.96 -8.25 31.88
CA ALA A 248 -6.36 -8.63 31.89
C ALA A 248 -7.31 -7.45 31.61
N PHE A 249 -6.98 -6.25 32.10
CA PHE A 249 -7.77 -5.04 31.87
C PHE A 249 -7.29 -4.25 30.65
N ALA A 250 -5.99 -4.21 30.39
CA ALA A 250 -5.42 -3.50 29.26
C ALA A 250 -5.97 -4.02 27.91
N VAL A 251 -6.05 -5.34 27.75
CA VAL A 251 -6.38 -5.96 26.46
C VAL A 251 -7.82 -5.63 25.99
N PRO A 252 -8.88 -5.83 26.80
CA PRO A 252 -10.23 -5.48 26.39
C PRO A 252 -10.44 -3.98 26.17
N ILE A 253 -9.76 -3.13 26.97
CA ILE A 253 -9.77 -1.67 26.78
C ILE A 253 -9.09 -1.31 25.44
N GLY A 254 -8.00 -1.99 25.08
CA GLY A 254 -7.31 -1.79 23.81
C GLY A 254 -8.22 -2.11 22.62
N PHE A 255 -8.91 -3.24 22.67
CA PHE A 255 -9.89 -3.60 21.63
C PHE A 255 -11.04 -2.58 21.53
N ALA A 256 -11.51 -2.06 22.67
CA ALA A 256 -12.53 -1.03 22.69
C ALA A 256 -12.05 0.29 22.07
N LEU A 257 -10.82 0.74 22.39
CA LEU A 257 -10.24 1.95 21.81
C LEU A 257 -10.02 1.82 20.29
N LEU A 258 -9.61 0.65 19.83
CA LEU A 258 -9.42 0.38 18.39
C LEU A 258 -10.73 0.30 17.61
N SER A 259 -11.88 0.34 18.28
CA SER A 259 -13.19 0.51 17.64
C SER A 259 -13.52 1.97 17.29
N LEU A 260 -12.69 2.95 17.70
CA LEU A 260 -12.83 4.39 17.37
C LEU A 260 -12.50 4.71 15.90
N ASN A 261 -12.88 3.84 14.96
CA ASN A 261 -12.66 4.10 13.54
C ASN A 261 -13.74 5.01 12.93
N THR A 262 -13.71 6.27 13.36
CA THR A 262 -14.76 7.26 13.12
C THR A 262 -15.21 7.34 11.65
N PRO A 263 -14.33 7.52 10.64
CA PRO A 263 -14.77 7.80 9.27
C PRO A 263 -15.41 6.59 8.58
N ILE A 264 -15.03 5.38 8.99
CA ILE A 264 -15.60 4.16 8.41
C ILE A 264 -16.94 3.81 9.08
N CYS A 265 -17.12 4.16 10.36
CA CYS A 265 -18.36 3.93 11.13
C CYS A 265 -19.51 4.92 10.81
N ILE A 266 -19.31 5.87 9.90
CA ILE A 266 -20.28 6.91 9.54
C ILE A 266 -20.50 7.02 8.02
N LEU A 267 -20.36 5.91 7.30
CA LEU A 267 -20.36 5.89 5.84
C LEU A 267 -21.69 6.38 5.21
N ILE A 268 -22.83 5.93 5.72
CA ILE A 268 -24.17 6.42 5.29
C ILE A 268 -24.36 7.88 5.70
N SER A 269 -23.80 8.28 6.84
CA SER A 269 -23.92 9.65 7.34
C SER A 269 -23.08 10.63 6.54
N CYS A 270 -21.95 10.19 5.96
CA CYS A 270 -21.09 11.01 5.09
C CYS A 270 -21.63 11.19 3.68
N ASP A 271 -22.46 10.25 3.21
CA ASP A 271 -23.01 10.25 1.85
C ASP A 271 -24.54 10.11 1.89
N PRO A 272 -25.27 11.25 1.89
CA PRO A 272 -26.72 11.26 1.88
C PRO A 272 -27.32 10.59 0.63
N ASP A 273 -26.62 10.64 -0.51
CA ASP A 273 -27.06 10.05 -1.76
C ASP A 273 -26.96 8.53 -1.70
N LEU A 274 -25.90 7.98 -1.07
CA LEU A 274 -25.82 6.57 -0.71
C LEU A 274 -26.97 6.18 0.22
N GLY A 275 -27.24 6.98 1.25
CA GLY A 275 -28.37 6.76 2.17
C GLY A 275 -29.72 6.75 1.46
N GLN A 276 -29.92 7.60 0.45
CA GLN A 276 -31.13 7.63 -0.37
C GLN A 276 -31.21 6.43 -1.31
N ALA A 277 -30.12 6.08 -1.99
CA ALA A 277 -30.04 4.93 -2.88
C ALA A 277 -30.31 3.60 -2.15
N LEU A 278 -29.81 3.47 -0.91
CA LEU A 278 -30.06 2.29 -0.08
C LEU A 278 -31.54 2.08 0.23
N ARG A 279 -32.32 3.16 0.39
CA ARG A 279 -33.77 3.09 0.64
C ARG A 279 -34.59 2.60 -0.55
N PHE A 280 -34.03 2.61 -1.75
CA PHE A 280 -34.70 2.11 -2.95
C PHE A 280 -34.27 0.68 -3.32
N LEU A 281 -33.27 0.12 -2.62
CA LEU A 281 -32.78 -1.23 -2.92
C LEU A 281 -33.77 -2.30 -2.42
N PRO A 282 -34.05 -3.39 -3.18
CA PRO A 282 -34.73 -4.55 -2.62
C PRO A 282 -33.78 -5.31 -1.67
N GLY A 283 -34.27 -5.76 -0.50
CA GLY A 283 -33.47 -6.53 0.45
C GLY A 283 -32.34 -5.76 1.14
N GLN A 284 -32.53 -4.45 1.35
CA GLN A 284 -31.53 -3.46 1.82
C GLN A 284 -30.65 -3.96 2.96
N LYS A 285 -31.25 -4.57 3.99
CA LYS A 285 -30.56 -5.04 5.18
C LYS A 285 -29.54 -6.14 4.85
N LYS A 286 -29.91 -7.13 4.04
CA LYS A 286 -29.01 -8.23 3.67
C LYS A 286 -27.96 -7.78 2.65
N THR A 287 -28.36 -6.92 1.72
CA THR A 287 -27.48 -6.50 0.62
C THR A 287 -26.42 -5.48 1.05
N PHE A 288 -26.72 -4.63 2.05
CA PHE A 288 -25.80 -3.59 2.52
C PHE A 288 -25.29 -3.85 3.94
N CYS A 289 -26.17 -4.08 4.92
CA CYS A 289 -25.74 -4.15 6.34
C CYS A 289 -24.80 -5.33 6.59
N MET A 290 -25.02 -6.49 5.95
CA MET A 290 -24.13 -7.65 6.10
C MET A 290 -22.74 -7.39 5.51
N PRO A 291 -22.59 -6.95 4.25
CA PRO A 291 -21.28 -6.56 3.72
C PRO A 291 -20.61 -5.41 4.48
N TYR A 292 -21.38 -4.44 4.97
CA TYR A 292 -20.84 -3.31 5.73
C TYR A 292 -20.36 -3.73 7.12
N CYS A 293 -21.11 -4.59 7.80
CA CYS A 293 -20.70 -5.19 9.07
C CYS A 293 -19.45 -6.05 8.91
N LEU A 294 -19.39 -6.88 7.85
CA LEU A 294 -18.21 -7.67 7.52
C LEU A 294 -17.00 -6.76 7.25
N PHE A 295 -17.22 -5.65 6.54
CA PHE A 295 -16.18 -4.68 6.24
C PHE A 295 -15.59 -4.04 7.51
N LEU A 296 -16.45 -3.55 8.41
CA LEU A 296 -16.03 -3.01 9.71
C LEU A 296 -15.33 -4.06 10.57
N PHE A 297 -15.86 -5.28 10.61
CA PHE A 297 -15.26 -6.40 11.31
C PHE A 297 -13.82 -6.65 10.84
N LEU A 298 -13.58 -6.70 9.53
CA LEU A 298 -12.24 -6.92 8.99
C LEU A 298 -11.28 -5.78 9.36
N CYS A 299 -11.72 -4.52 9.31
CA CYS A 299 -10.92 -3.37 9.72
C CYS A 299 -10.56 -3.42 11.21
N ASN A 300 -11.53 -3.73 12.08
CA ASN A 300 -11.32 -3.83 13.52
C ASN A 300 -10.48 -5.05 13.89
N MET A 301 -10.67 -6.19 13.21
CA MET A 301 -9.88 -7.40 13.41
C MET A 301 -8.42 -7.18 13.02
N ALA A 302 -8.15 -6.49 11.90
CA ALA A 302 -6.79 -6.11 11.53
C ALA A 302 -6.12 -5.25 12.62
N GLY A 303 -6.83 -4.25 13.15
CA GLY A 303 -6.35 -3.44 14.28
C GLY A 303 -6.05 -4.27 15.53
N ASN A 304 -6.96 -5.17 15.92
CA ASN A 304 -6.80 -6.05 17.07
C ASN A 304 -5.62 -7.02 16.92
N VAL A 305 -5.40 -7.56 15.72
CA VAL A 305 -4.25 -8.44 15.42
C VAL A 305 -2.94 -7.66 15.52
N ILE A 306 -2.87 -6.45 14.95
CA ILE A 306 -1.71 -5.56 15.09
C ILE A 306 -1.42 -5.26 16.55
N PHE A 307 -2.46 -4.95 17.33
CA PHE A 307 -2.34 -4.71 18.76
C PHE A 307 -1.80 -5.93 19.52
N LEU A 308 -2.37 -7.12 19.31
CA LEU A 308 -1.89 -8.35 19.96
C LEU A 308 -0.44 -8.68 19.59
N MET A 309 -0.05 -8.52 18.32
CA MET A 309 1.34 -8.69 17.89
C MET A 309 2.27 -7.69 18.59
N SER A 310 1.87 -6.42 18.68
CA SER A 310 2.68 -5.41 19.36
C SER A 310 2.79 -5.67 20.88
N LEU A 311 1.73 -6.18 21.50
CA LEU A 311 1.71 -6.54 22.92
C LEU A 311 2.66 -7.71 23.21
N GLU A 312 2.67 -8.74 22.36
CA GLU A 312 3.58 -9.87 22.49
C GLU A 312 5.05 -9.46 22.37
N ILE A 313 5.37 -8.57 21.43
CA ILE A 313 6.73 -8.07 21.23
C ILE A 313 7.21 -7.23 22.42
N LEU A 314 6.33 -6.41 23.01
CA LEU A 314 6.71 -5.43 24.03
C LEU A 314 6.63 -5.96 25.47
N LYS A 315 5.62 -6.77 25.79
CA LYS A 315 5.34 -7.25 27.16
C LYS A 315 5.30 -8.77 27.26
N GLY A 316 5.06 -9.46 26.15
CA GLY A 316 4.78 -10.89 26.13
C GLY A 316 3.46 -11.23 26.86
N GLY A 317 3.12 -12.52 26.87
CA GLY A 317 2.04 -13.04 27.71
C GLY A 317 0.65 -13.02 27.07
N ILE A 318 0.57 -13.24 25.74
CA ILE A 318 -0.70 -13.58 25.09
C ILE A 318 -1.34 -14.80 25.79
N ARG A 319 -2.60 -14.65 26.20
CA ARG A 319 -3.41 -15.72 26.78
C ARG A 319 -4.45 -16.20 25.79
N PHE A 320 -4.82 -17.47 25.88
CA PHE A 320 -5.78 -18.10 24.95
C PHE A 320 -7.14 -17.37 24.88
N TRP A 321 -7.62 -16.78 25.98
CA TRP A 321 -8.90 -16.05 25.99
C TRP A 321 -8.88 -14.73 25.19
N MET A 322 -7.71 -14.19 24.86
CA MET A 322 -7.58 -12.92 24.13
C MET A 322 -8.01 -13.02 22.67
N PHE A 323 -7.86 -14.19 22.05
CA PHE A 323 -8.29 -14.44 20.67
C PHE A 323 -9.82 -14.39 20.50
N PRO A 324 -10.62 -15.14 21.28
CA PRO A 324 -12.07 -15.01 21.22
C PRO A 324 -12.56 -13.64 21.69
N ALA A 325 -11.85 -12.96 22.60
CA ALA A 325 -12.16 -11.58 22.98
C ALA A 325 -11.93 -10.60 21.81
N ALA A 326 -10.81 -10.70 21.09
CA ALA A 326 -10.53 -9.88 19.90
C ALA A 326 -11.61 -10.05 18.83
N LEU A 327 -12.04 -11.30 18.60
CA LEU A 327 -13.12 -11.64 17.67
C LEU A 327 -14.44 -11.00 18.11
N PHE A 328 -14.80 -11.15 19.40
CA PHE A 328 -16.00 -10.57 19.97
C PHE A 328 -16.02 -9.05 19.81
N PHE A 329 -14.97 -8.35 20.24
CA PHE A 329 -14.91 -6.89 20.15
C PHE A 329 -14.95 -6.38 18.71
N ALA A 330 -14.24 -7.04 17.78
CA ALA A 330 -14.28 -6.66 16.37
C ALA A 330 -15.68 -6.81 15.76
N LEU A 331 -16.38 -7.91 16.10
CA LEU A 331 -17.70 -8.18 15.55
C LEU A 331 -18.78 -7.31 16.19
N GLN A 332 -18.80 -7.19 17.52
CA GLN A 332 -19.80 -6.42 18.25
C GLN A 332 -19.73 -4.93 17.90
N SER A 333 -18.52 -4.37 17.81
CA SER A 333 -18.33 -2.98 17.40
C SER A 333 -18.79 -2.73 15.96
N GLY A 334 -18.58 -3.69 15.06
CA GLY A 334 -19.10 -3.65 13.69
C GLY A 334 -20.63 -3.64 13.67
N ILE A 335 -21.28 -4.59 14.35
CA ILE A 335 -22.75 -4.70 14.43
C ILE A 335 -23.34 -3.41 14.99
N PHE A 336 -22.86 -2.94 16.14
CA PHE A 336 -23.39 -1.73 16.77
C PHE A 336 -23.18 -0.48 15.91
N SER A 337 -22.04 -0.35 15.23
CA SER A 337 -21.80 0.79 14.33
C SER A 337 -22.79 0.79 13.15
N VAL A 338 -23.02 -0.38 12.53
CA VAL A 338 -23.99 -0.51 11.45
C VAL A 338 -25.42 -0.24 11.93
N LEU A 339 -25.84 -0.79 13.08
CA LEU A 339 -27.19 -0.58 13.62
C LEU A 339 -27.42 0.89 13.99
N LEU A 340 -26.45 1.49 14.67
CA LEU A 340 -26.47 2.91 15.01
C LEU A 340 -26.64 3.75 13.75
N GLU A 341 -26.05 3.36 12.63
CA GLU A 341 -26.09 4.12 11.38
C GLU A 341 -27.35 3.88 10.58
N TRP A 342 -27.85 2.66 10.64
CA TRP A 342 -29.11 2.29 10.03
C TRP A 342 -30.30 3.01 10.67
N PHE A 343 -30.33 3.07 12.01
CA PHE A 343 -31.44 3.68 12.75
C PHE A 343 -31.27 5.18 13.01
N TYR A 344 -30.04 5.63 13.29
CA TYR A 344 -29.75 7.01 13.68
C TYR A 344 -28.60 7.62 12.86
N PRO A 345 -28.75 7.76 11.52
CA PRO A 345 -27.77 8.43 10.68
C PRO A 345 -27.70 9.93 11.02
N ILE A 346 -26.50 10.51 11.00
CA ILE A 346 -26.32 11.95 11.24
C ILE A 346 -26.77 12.70 9.99
N ARG A 347 -27.61 13.73 10.15
CA ARG A 347 -28.15 14.54 9.03
C ARG A 347 -28.00 16.03 9.34
N GLY A 348 -28.01 16.85 8.28
CA GLY A 348 -28.02 18.31 8.40
C GLY A 348 -26.69 18.93 8.84
N TYR A 349 -25.58 18.22 8.68
CA TYR A 349 -24.25 18.79 8.84
C TYR A 349 -23.92 19.71 7.65
N LYS A 350 -23.12 20.76 7.89
CA LYS A 350 -22.72 21.71 6.85
C LYS A 350 -21.37 21.36 6.24
N ILE A 351 -20.48 20.79 7.05
CA ILE A 351 -19.13 20.40 6.66
C ILE A 351 -18.86 18.99 7.18
N GLU A 352 -18.06 18.21 6.44
CA GLU A 352 -17.66 16.86 6.82
C GLU A 352 -16.96 16.79 8.20
N SER A 353 -16.28 17.87 8.60
CA SER A 353 -15.72 18.00 9.95
C SER A 353 -16.79 17.89 11.04
N ASP A 354 -18.01 18.36 10.81
CA ASP A 354 -19.08 18.34 11.82
C ASP A 354 -19.47 16.89 12.16
N LEU A 355 -19.46 16.00 11.16
CA LEU A 355 -19.67 14.57 11.36
C LEU A 355 -18.58 13.97 12.25
N TRP A 356 -17.34 14.41 12.06
CA TRP A 356 -16.19 13.92 12.83
C TRP A 356 -16.18 14.44 14.26
N HIS A 357 -16.97 15.43 14.63
CA HIS A 357 -17.05 15.93 16.01
C HIS A 357 -18.38 15.54 16.69
N HIS A 358 -19.30 14.92 15.97
CA HIS A 358 -20.62 14.62 16.48
C HIS A 358 -20.57 13.56 17.60
N PRO A 359 -21.22 13.77 18.77
CA PRO A 359 -21.07 12.93 19.96
C PRO A 359 -21.51 11.47 19.75
N ARG A 360 -22.49 11.23 18.87
CA ARG A 360 -23.00 9.90 18.48
C ARG A 360 -21.89 8.91 18.10
N LYS A 361 -20.78 9.36 17.52
CA LYS A 361 -19.67 8.46 17.11
C LYS A 361 -18.98 7.76 18.29
N TYR A 362 -19.06 8.34 19.49
CA TYR A 362 -18.42 7.79 20.68
C TYR A 362 -19.30 6.75 21.40
N LEU A 363 -20.56 6.57 20.99
CA LEU A 363 -21.49 5.67 21.69
C LEU A 363 -21.03 4.21 21.64
N VAL A 364 -20.64 3.73 20.45
CA VAL A 364 -20.17 2.33 20.28
C VAL A 364 -18.87 2.09 21.06
N PRO A 365 -17.83 2.91 20.92
CA PRO A 365 -16.63 2.82 21.75
C PRO A 365 -16.89 2.87 23.25
N ALA A 366 -17.82 3.73 23.72
CA ALA A 366 -18.17 3.81 25.14
C ALA A 366 -18.80 2.51 25.65
N VAL A 367 -19.73 1.92 24.89
CA VAL A 367 -20.32 0.61 25.23
C VAL A 367 -19.24 -0.48 25.21
N MET A 368 -18.35 -0.48 24.21
CA MET A 368 -17.22 -1.41 24.17
C MET A 368 -16.30 -1.24 25.38
N LEU A 369 -16.00 -0.01 25.81
CA LEU A 369 -15.16 0.24 26.98
C LEU A 369 -15.77 -0.30 28.27
N LEU A 370 -17.09 -0.14 28.44
CA LEU A 370 -17.82 -0.72 29.58
C LEU A 370 -17.74 -2.26 29.57
N LEU A 371 -17.98 -2.88 28.41
CA LEU A 371 -17.80 -4.32 28.24
C LEU A 371 -16.35 -4.75 28.50
N GLY A 372 -15.38 -3.93 28.10
CA GLY A 372 -13.96 -4.16 28.32
C GLY A 372 -13.59 -4.15 29.80
N GLY A 373 -14.14 -3.19 30.56
CA GLY A 373 -13.98 -3.15 32.02
C GLY A 373 -14.58 -4.37 32.72
N ILE A 374 -15.80 -4.79 32.31
CA ILE A 374 -16.45 -5.99 32.84
C ILE A 374 -15.63 -7.24 32.53
N LEU A 375 -15.14 -7.37 31.28
CA LEU A 375 -14.34 -8.51 30.85
C LEU A 375 -12.98 -8.56 31.54
N GLY A 376 -12.35 -7.40 31.77
CA GLY A 376 -11.12 -7.29 32.54
C GLY A 376 -11.29 -7.72 33.99
N ALA A 377 -12.42 -7.35 34.62
CA ALA A 377 -12.74 -7.73 35.98
C ALA A 377 -13.12 -9.22 36.11
N LYS A 378 -13.83 -9.78 35.13
CA LYS A 378 -14.26 -11.19 35.11
C LYS A 378 -14.17 -11.78 33.70
N PRO A 379 -13.03 -12.38 33.33
CA PRO A 379 -12.84 -13.01 32.01
C PRO A 379 -13.84 -14.14 31.70
N ALA A 380 -14.39 -14.80 32.74
CA ALA A 380 -15.40 -15.85 32.64
C ALA A 380 -16.74 -15.39 32.05
N VAL A 381 -16.95 -14.08 31.89
CA VAL A 381 -18.15 -13.49 31.27
C VAL A 381 -18.11 -13.58 29.74
N LEU A 382 -16.93 -13.79 29.13
CA LEU A 382 -16.76 -13.85 27.68
C LEU A 382 -17.66 -14.87 26.96
N PRO A 383 -17.82 -16.13 27.43
CA PRO A 383 -18.68 -17.11 26.76
C PRO A 383 -20.16 -16.71 26.81
N VAL A 384 -20.60 -16.05 27.88
CA VAL A 384 -21.96 -15.55 28.03
C VAL A 384 -22.21 -14.42 27.02
N LEU A 385 -21.28 -13.48 26.89
CA LEU A 385 -21.35 -12.40 25.90
C LEU A 385 -21.32 -12.94 24.46
N ALA A 386 -20.48 -13.94 24.19
CA ALA A 386 -20.44 -14.61 22.90
C ALA A 386 -21.76 -15.34 22.58
N GLY A 387 -22.42 -15.90 23.60
CA GLY A 387 -23.76 -16.49 23.47
C GLY A 387 -24.82 -15.46 23.08
N PHE A 388 -24.83 -14.28 23.73
CA PHE A 388 -25.72 -13.18 23.35
C PHE A 388 -25.46 -12.70 21.91
N MET A 389 -24.19 -12.55 21.53
CA MET A 389 -23.81 -12.20 20.17
C MET A 389 -24.27 -13.23 19.13
N ALA A 390 -24.15 -14.53 19.42
CA ALA A 390 -24.64 -15.57 18.54
C ALA A 390 -26.17 -15.47 18.32
N VAL A 391 -26.91 -15.16 19.38
CA VAL A 391 -28.37 -14.90 19.30
C VAL A 391 -28.66 -13.64 18.48
N GLU A 392 -27.90 -12.55 18.68
CA GLU A 392 -28.02 -11.32 17.89
C GLU A 392 -27.79 -11.58 16.40
N ILE A 393 -26.76 -12.36 16.04
CA ILE A 393 -26.48 -12.73 14.65
C ILE A 393 -27.62 -13.57 14.08
N VAL A 394 -28.12 -14.56 14.81
CA VAL A 394 -29.25 -15.39 14.37
C VAL A 394 -30.49 -14.51 14.14
N ILE A 395 -30.80 -13.59 15.04
CA ILE A 395 -31.92 -12.64 14.88
C ILE A 395 -31.69 -11.74 13.66
N LEU A 396 -30.48 -11.20 13.48
CA LEU A 396 -30.14 -10.34 12.35
C LEU A 396 -30.17 -11.07 11.01
N VAL A 397 -29.90 -12.38 10.99
CA VAL A 397 -29.95 -13.22 9.79
C VAL A 397 -31.38 -13.72 9.50
N HIS A 398 -32.19 -13.96 10.54
CA HIS A 398 -33.53 -14.56 10.41
C HIS A 398 -34.67 -13.52 10.29
N ARG A 399 -34.45 -12.29 10.78
CA ARG A 399 -35.42 -11.17 10.71
C ARG A 399 -35.19 -10.26 9.49
N THR A 400 -34.34 -10.70 8.56
CA THR A 400 -34.01 -10.07 7.26
C THR A 400 -34.34 -11.02 6.13
#